data_AF-A0A0G0HGD0-F1
#
_entry.id   AF-A0A0G0HGD0-F1
#
_cell.length_a   1.000
_cell.length_b   1.000
_cell.length_c   1.000
_cell.angle_alpha   90.00
_cell.angle_beta   90.00
_cell.angle_gamma   90.00
#
_symmetry.space_group_name_H-M   'P 1'
#
loop_
_entity.id
_entity.type
_entity.pdbx_description
1 polymer ?
#
loop_
_entity_poly.entity_id
_entity_poly.type
_entity_poly.pdbx_seq_one_letter_code
_entity_poly.pdbx_strand_id
1 'polypeptide(L)'
;MASEIHPNKEFNNNPIEIVSSDGGIVLRQFTLRDSEEIFALIDRNRSHLSQFGDDTADKYPTLQSVRESIEHPKNPERLRFAIRNKERQMAGSINLTPYEKGSTRGEVGYYLGSEFQKKGYMVKAVEILTNYGFDFLNYKIIYGDIAEGNISSEKVLLKAGYQETGKHDGKIRYSKNKEQNISQLNTFDFESSIQPISFVETTKVATGVECDVYTFDGDNSKDLGVIRIEPGFKTPLQRVLKGNRTIEGYVSGKGRLVIAKPDGTQEKHSVDNNTQKPFVVAVAIGEKMQWQADKDSPLVAYEICFPPYEDGRYENLQE
;
A
#
# COMPACT_ATOMS: atom_id res chain seq x y z
N MET A 1 -9.62 -0.18 47.59
CA MET A 1 -10.55 0.47 46.65
C MET A 1 -9.76 1.52 45.89
N ALA A 2 -9.22 1.13 44.74
CA ALA A 2 -8.50 1.99 43.82
C ALA A 2 -9.10 1.72 42.44
N SER A 3 -9.58 2.79 41.82
CA SER A 3 -10.20 2.86 40.52
C SER A 3 -9.17 2.60 39.42
N GLU A 4 -9.40 1.59 38.58
CA GLU A 4 -8.77 1.52 37.26
C GLU A 4 -9.79 1.96 36.21
N ILE A 5 -9.43 3.05 35.55
CA ILE A 5 -10.16 3.67 34.45
C ILE A 5 -9.99 2.77 33.24
N HIS A 6 -11.06 2.09 32.83
CA HIS A 6 -11.11 1.44 31.52
C HIS A 6 -11.11 2.52 30.42
N PRO A 7 -10.21 2.45 29.42
CA PRO A 7 -10.33 3.32 28.27
C PRO A 7 -11.59 2.93 27.49
N ASN A 8 -12.61 3.78 27.56
CA ASN A 8 -13.71 3.80 26.62
C ASN A 8 -13.13 3.90 25.20
N LYS A 9 -13.12 2.78 24.47
CA LYS A 9 -13.04 2.82 23.00
C LYS A 9 -14.38 3.35 22.51
N GLU A 10 -14.51 4.67 22.40
CA GLU A 10 -15.51 5.24 21.51
C GLU A 10 -15.21 4.73 20.10
N PHE A 11 -16.01 3.77 19.63
CA PHE A 11 -16.03 3.38 18.24
C PHE A 11 -16.47 4.59 17.43
N ASN A 12 -15.56 5.12 16.62
CA ASN A 12 -15.84 6.19 15.68
C ASN A 12 -17.09 5.80 14.85
N ASN A 13 -18.17 6.56 14.95
CA ASN A 13 -19.51 6.20 14.47
C ASN A 13 -19.68 6.19 12.94
N ASN A 14 -18.58 6.30 12.19
CA ASN A 14 -18.57 6.30 10.73
C ASN A 14 -17.80 5.09 10.19
N PRO A 15 -18.40 4.31 9.26
CA PRO A 15 -17.71 3.18 8.65
C PRO A 15 -16.48 3.66 7.87
N ILE A 16 -15.40 2.87 7.89
CA ILE A 16 -14.22 3.14 7.06
C ILE A 16 -14.63 3.11 5.59
N GLU A 17 -14.28 4.16 4.84
CA GLU A 17 -14.42 4.25 3.39
C GLU A 17 -13.05 4.45 2.75
N ILE A 18 -12.74 3.64 1.74
CA ILE A 18 -11.53 3.75 0.94
C ILE A 18 -11.93 3.84 -0.53
N VAL A 19 -11.61 4.96 -1.17
CA VAL A 19 -12.00 5.26 -2.55
C VAL A 19 -10.80 4.99 -3.46
N SER A 20 -11.02 4.37 -4.62
CA SER A 20 -9.96 4.22 -5.61
C SER A 20 -9.52 5.57 -6.15
N SER A 21 -8.25 5.72 -6.55
CA SER A 21 -7.70 6.98 -7.06
C SER A 21 -8.46 7.55 -8.26
N ASP A 22 -9.05 6.68 -9.09
CA ASP A 22 -9.88 7.04 -10.24
C ASP A 22 -11.38 7.19 -9.91
N GLY A 23 -11.77 7.07 -8.63
CA GLY A 23 -13.17 7.08 -8.18
C GLY A 23 -14.01 5.93 -8.73
N GLY A 24 -13.38 4.90 -9.32
CA GLY A 24 -14.03 3.78 -9.98
C GLY A 24 -14.72 2.78 -9.06
N ILE A 25 -14.21 2.62 -7.83
CA ILE A 25 -14.84 1.83 -6.77
C ILE A 25 -14.67 2.48 -5.40
N VAL A 26 -15.54 2.09 -4.48
CA VAL A 26 -15.44 2.42 -3.05
C VAL A 26 -15.48 1.12 -2.23
N LEU A 27 -14.51 0.94 -1.34
CA LEU A 27 -14.57 -0.06 -0.28
C LEU A 27 -15.19 0.59 0.95
N ARG A 28 -16.38 0.17 1.34
CA ARG A 28 -17.04 0.68 2.54
C ARG A 28 -17.23 -0.43 3.56
N GLN A 29 -16.77 -0.20 4.79
CA GLN A 29 -16.90 -1.16 5.86
C GLN A 29 -18.38 -1.54 6.07
N PHE A 30 -18.62 -2.83 6.30
CA PHE A 30 -19.96 -3.34 6.57
C PHE A 30 -20.58 -2.65 7.78
N THR A 31 -21.85 -2.29 7.63
CA THR A 31 -22.72 -1.84 8.70
C THR A 31 -24.02 -2.61 8.67
N LEU A 32 -24.81 -2.55 9.74
CA LEU A 32 -26.14 -3.16 9.78
C LEU A 32 -27.08 -2.67 8.66
N ARG A 33 -26.86 -1.47 8.13
CA ARG A 33 -27.64 -0.92 7.02
C ARG A 33 -27.41 -1.68 5.70
N ASP A 34 -26.35 -2.46 5.63
CA ASP A 34 -25.96 -3.20 4.43
C ASP A 34 -26.50 -4.63 4.40
N SER A 35 -27.08 -5.12 5.50
CA SER A 35 -27.44 -6.53 5.63
C SER A 35 -28.40 -7.02 4.55
N GLU A 36 -29.38 -6.20 4.16
CA GLU A 36 -30.33 -6.55 3.10
C GLU A 36 -29.66 -6.67 1.73
N GLU A 37 -28.79 -5.72 1.39
CA GLU A 37 -28.08 -5.71 0.10
C GLU A 37 -27.05 -6.85 0.04
N ILE A 38 -26.32 -7.10 1.13
CA ILE A 38 -25.38 -8.22 1.28
C ILE A 38 -26.13 -9.55 1.09
N PHE A 39 -27.25 -9.74 1.81
CA PHE A 39 -28.04 -10.96 1.71
C PHE A 39 -28.58 -11.16 0.29
N ALA A 40 -29.18 -10.12 -0.32
CA ALA A 40 -29.73 -10.19 -1.67
C ALA A 40 -28.65 -10.50 -2.74
N LEU A 41 -27.41 -10.04 -2.55
CA LEU A 41 -26.29 -10.36 -3.44
C LEU A 41 -25.87 -11.83 -3.31
N ILE A 42 -25.75 -12.33 -2.09
CA ILE A 42 -25.40 -13.72 -1.82
C ILE A 42 -26.49 -14.66 -2.33
N ASP A 43 -27.75 -14.36 -2.03
CA ASP A 43 -28.90 -15.23 -2.31
C ASP A 43 -29.06 -15.48 -3.82
N ARG A 44 -28.96 -14.43 -4.65
CA ARG A 44 -29.03 -14.56 -6.11
C ARG A 44 -27.77 -15.19 -6.74
N ASN A 45 -26.68 -15.32 -5.98
CA ASN A 45 -25.40 -15.86 -6.45
C ASN A 45 -24.98 -17.15 -5.73
N ARG A 46 -25.87 -17.86 -5.01
CA ARG A 46 -25.50 -19.04 -4.20
C ARG A 46 -24.69 -20.09 -4.96
N SER A 47 -25.22 -20.58 -6.09
CA SER A 47 -24.51 -21.57 -6.92
C SER A 47 -23.18 -21.05 -7.45
N HIS A 48 -23.12 -19.76 -7.76
CA HIS A 48 -21.89 -19.12 -8.23
C HIS A 48 -20.83 -19.06 -7.13
N LEU A 49 -21.20 -18.66 -5.91
CA LEU A 49 -20.27 -18.51 -4.80
C LEU A 49 -19.75 -19.87 -4.31
N SER A 50 -20.58 -20.91 -4.30
CA SER A 50 -20.20 -22.24 -3.80
C SER A 50 -19.42 -23.10 -4.81
N GLN A 51 -19.22 -22.65 -6.05
CA GLN A 51 -18.69 -23.50 -7.15
C GLN A 51 -17.28 -24.07 -6.91
N PHE A 52 -16.51 -23.47 -6.00
CA PHE A 52 -15.15 -23.90 -5.63
C PHE A 52 -15.03 -24.29 -4.14
N GLY A 53 -16.12 -24.72 -3.52
CA GLY A 53 -16.13 -25.15 -2.11
C GLY A 53 -16.05 -24.00 -1.09
N ASP A 54 -16.35 -22.77 -1.51
CA ASP A 54 -16.52 -21.64 -0.59
C ASP A 54 -17.88 -21.76 0.15
N ASP A 55 -17.85 -21.46 1.44
CA ASP A 55 -18.97 -21.64 2.36
C ASP A 55 -19.74 -20.32 2.62
N THR A 56 -19.50 -19.26 1.85
CA THR A 56 -20.18 -17.96 2.03
C THR A 56 -21.70 -18.11 1.94
N ALA A 57 -22.21 -18.84 0.95
CA ALA A 57 -23.65 -19.07 0.81
C ALA A 57 -24.24 -19.82 2.02
N ASP A 58 -23.51 -20.81 2.54
CA ASP A 58 -23.91 -21.65 3.67
C ASP A 58 -23.79 -20.91 5.01
N LYS A 59 -22.85 -19.97 5.13
CA LYS A 59 -22.71 -19.05 6.27
C LYS A 59 -23.88 -18.08 6.35
N TYR A 60 -24.49 -17.74 5.22
CA TYR A 60 -25.54 -16.72 5.12
C TYR A 60 -26.86 -17.27 4.53
N PRO A 61 -27.52 -18.25 5.19
CA PRO A 61 -28.77 -18.82 4.70
C PRO A 61 -29.95 -17.85 4.81
N THR A 62 -29.89 -16.84 5.68
CA THR A 62 -30.98 -15.87 5.91
C THR A 62 -30.44 -14.46 6.07
N LEU A 63 -31.32 -13.45 5.96
CA LEU A 63 -30.96 -12.07 6.31
C LEU A 63 -30.48 -11.96 7.76
N GLN A 64 -31.08 -12.73 8.67
CA GLN A 64 -30.74 -12.72 10.09
C GLN A 64 -29.30 -13.16 10.33
N SER A 65 -28.81 -14.19 9.64
CA SER A 65 -27.41 -14.62 9.81
C SER A 65 -26.40 -13.59 9.30
N VAL A 66 -26.76 -12.78 8.29
CA VAL A 66 -25.95 -11.64 7.87
C VAL A 66 -25.90 -10.58 8.96
N ARG A 67 -27.04 -10.19 9.53
CA ARG A 67 -27.14 -9.20 10.63
C ARG A 67 -26.32 -9.63 11.83
N GLU A 68 -26.51 -10.86 12.29
CA GLU A 68 -25.77 -11.45 13.41
C GLU A 68 -24.27 -11.45 13.15
N SER A 69 -23.83 -11.75 11.92
CA SER A 69 -22.40 -11.72 11.61
C SER A 69 -21.80 -10.32 11.75
N ILE A 70 -22.58 -9.26 11.55
CA ILE A 70 -22.15 -7.85 11.64
C ILE A 70 -22.20 -7.37 13.09
N GLU A 71 -23.26 -7.68 13.82
CA GLU A 71 -23.42 -7.32 15.24
C GLU A 71 -22.49 -8.10 16.16
N HIS A 72 -22.28 -9.38 15.85
CA HIS A 72 -21.54 -10.33 16.68
C HIS A 72 -20.48 -11.08 15.85
N PRO A 73 -19.45 -10.37 15.33
CA PRO A 73 -18.45 -10.98 14.49
C PRO A 73 -17.63 -12.02 15.26
N LYS A 74 -17.54 -13.24 14.72
CA LYS A 74 -16.68 -14.32 15.27
C LYS A 74 -15.21 -13.89 15.39
N ASN A 75 -14.73 -13.08 14.45
CA ASN A 75 -13.43 -12.43 14.50
C ASN A 75 -13.63 -10.90 14.41
N PRO A 76 -13.61 -10.18 15.55
CA PRO A 76 -13.77 -8.73 15.57
C PRO A 76 -12.65 -7.96 14.86
N GLU A 77 -11.48 -8.57 14.67
CA GLU A 77 -10.33 -7.97 13.96
C GLU A 77 -10.39 -8.18 12.44
N ARG A 78 -11.32 -9.01 11.95
CA ARG A 78 -11.58 -9.16 10.52
C ARG A 78 -12.32 -7.94 9.98
N LEU A 79 -11.62 -7.14 9.20
CA LEU A 79 -12.23 -6.01 8.49
C LEU A 79 -12.99 -6.53 7.27
N ARG A 80 -14.27 -6.16 7.13
CA ARG A 80 -15.13 -6.56 6.02
C ARG A 80 -15.68 -5.33 5.33
N PHE A 81 -15.57 -5.30 4.01
CA PHE A 81 -15.99 -4.19 3.17
C PHE A 81 -16.94 -4.67 2.07
N ALA A 82 -17.90 -3.80 1.75
CA ALA A 82 -18.66 -3.87 0.50
C ALA A 82 -17.82 -3.21 -0.60
N ILE A 83 -17.72 -3.87 -1.74
CA ILE A 83 -17.17 -3.27 -2.97
C ILE A 83 -18.34 -2.60 -3.67
N ARG A 84 -18.32 -1.27 -3.80
CA ARG A 84 -19.34 -0.49 -4.49
C ARG A 84 -18.79 0.07 -5.81
N ASN A 85 -19.56 -0.02 -6.89
CA ASN A 85 -19.23 0.61 -8.17
C ASN A 85 -19.51 2.13 -8.15
N LYS A 86 -19.29 2.80 -9.28
CA LYS A 86 -19.53 4.25 -9.45
C LYS A 86 -20.98 4.64 -9.16
N GLU A 87 -21.93 3.76 -9.49
CA GLU A 87 -23.36 3.92 -9.23
C GLU A 87 -23.75 3.55 -7.77
N ARG A 88 -22.76 3.32 -6.90
CA ARG A 88 -22.92 2.93 -5.49
C ARG A 88 -23.60 1.58 -5.26
N GLN A 89 -23.77 0.76 -6.29
CA GLN A 89 -24.31 -0.60 -6.18
C GLN A 89 -23.27 -1.55 -5.58
N MET A 90 -23.68 -2.42 -4.65
CA MET A 90 -22.79 -3.45 -4.11
C MET A 90 -22.50 -4.53 -5.17
N ALA A 91 -21.24 -4.59 -5.57
CA ALA A 91 -20.73 -5.56 -6.54
C ALA A 91 -20.23 -6.86 -5.88
N GLY A 92 -19.85 -6.80 -4.61
CA GLY A 92 -19.20 -7.89 -3.91
C GLY A 92 -18.72 -7.52 -2.52
N SER A 93 -17.91 -8.40 -1.95
CA SER A 93 -17.25 -8.17 -0.67
C SER A 93 -15.77 -8.48 -0.76
N ILE A 94 -14.98 -7.73 0.00
CA ILE A 94 -13.58 -8.00 0.28
C ILE A 94 -13.35 -7.86 1.78
N ASN A 95 -12.44 -8.66 2.32
CA ASN A 95 -12.08 -8.62 3.71
C ASN A 95 -10.59 -8.84 3.91
N LEU A 96 -10.11 -8.39 5.05
CA LEU A 96 -8.75 -8.58 5.51
C LEU A 96 -8.79 -9.18 6.92
N THR A 97 -8.23 -10.38 7.07
CA THR A 97 -8.29 -11.16 8.31
C THR A 97 -6.89 -11.34 8.86
N PRO A 98 -6.57 -10.95 10.10
CA PRO A 98 -5.26 -11.25 10.67
C PRO A 98 -5.06 -12.77 10.79
N TYR A 99 -3.84 -13.26 10.49
CA TYR A 99 -3.50 -14.67 10.66
C TYR A 99 -3.72 -15.14 12.10
N GLU A 100 -3.32 -14.29 13.05
CA GLU A 100 -3.58 -14.40 14.47
C GLU A 100 -3.62 -12.99 15.07
N LYS A 101 -4.14 -12.85 16.29
CA LYS A 101 -4.25 -11.56 16.96
C LYS A 101 -2.88 -10.88 17.09
N GLY A 102 -2.77 -9.65 16.59
CA GLY A 102 -1.52 -8.89 16.59
C GLY A 102 -0.48 -9.33 15.55
N SER A 103 -0.82 -10.25 14.65
CA SER A 103 0.09 -10.68 13.58
C SER A 103 0.43 -9.55 12.62
N THR A 104 1.64 -9.61 12.07
CA THR A 104 2.03 -8.80 10.90
C THR A 104 1.63 -9.46 9.57
N ARG A 105 0.84 -10.53 9.61
CA ARG A 105 0.32 -11.24 8.44
C ARG A 105 -1.19 -11.15 8.37
N GLY A 106 -1.71 -10.84 7.18
CA GLY A 106 -3.15 -10.79 6.90
C GLY A 106 -3.53 -11.68 5.72
N GLU A 107 -4.75 -12.21 5.76
CA GLU A 107 -5.40 -12.92 4.66
C GLU A 107 -6.39 -11.99 3.96
N VAL A 108 -6.27 -11.84 2.64
CA VAL A 108 -7.29 -11.20 1.80
C VAL A 108 -8.26 -12.25 1.28
N GLY A 109 -9.55 -12.05 1.55
CA GLY A 109 -10.62 -12.90 1.03
C GLY A 109 -11.68 -12.07 0.32
N TYR A 110 -12.28 -12.59 -0.75
CA TYR A 110 -13.21 -11.81 -1.55
C TYR A 110 -14.17 -12.63 -2.40
N TYR A 111 -15.27 -11.99 -2.81
CA TYR A 111 -16.17 -12.48 -3.86
C TYR A 111 -16.84 -11.33 -4.62
N LEU A 112 -17.31 -11.60 -5.83
CA LEU A 112 -18.20 -10.73 -6.61
C LEU A 112 -19.50 -11.47 -6.93
N GLY A 113 -20.59 -10.72 -7.11
CA GLY A 113 -21.73 -11.24 -7.87
C GLY A 113 -21.31 -11.54 -9.32
N SER A 114 -21.90 -12.58 -9.89
CA SER A 114 -21.61 -13.03 -11.27
C SER A 114 -21.83 -11.90 -12.29
N GLU A 115 -22.80 -11.02 -12.06
CA GLU A 115 -23.16 -9.87 -12.89
C GLU A 115 -22.13 -8.71 -12.87
N PHE A 116 -21.17 -8.76 -11.94
CA PHE A 116 -20.11 -7.76 -11.76
C PHE A 116 -18.71 -8.26 -12.15
N GLN A 117 -18.59 -9.50 -12.61
CA GLN A 117 -17.32 -10.07 -13.04
C GLN A 117 -16.80 -9.43 -14.34
N LYS A 118 -15.51 -9.61 -14.61
CA LYS A 118 -14.81 -9.13 -15.83
C LYS A 118 -14.82 -7.60 -16.04
N LYS A 119 -15.17 -6.82 -15.01
CA LYS A 119 -15.16 -5.34 -15.02
C LYS A 119 -13.93 -4.73 -14.31
N GLY A 120 -12.99 -5.55 -13.84
CA GLY A 120 -11.78 -5.09 -13.15
C GLY A 120 -11.96 -4.70 -11.67
N TYR A 121 -13.18 -4.74 -11.14
CA TYR A 121 -13.47 -4.31 -9.76
C TYR A 121 -12.67 -5.06 -8.70
N MET A 122 -12.52 -6.38 -8.84
CA MET A 122 -11.84 -7.16 -7.81
C MET A 122 -10.34 -6.89 -7.74
N VAL A 123 -9.66 -6.72 -8.88
CA VAL A 123 -8.22 -6.38 -8.90
C VAL A 123 -7.99 -5.07 -8.16
N LYS A 124 -8.77 -4.03 -8.50
CA LYS A 124 -8.71 -2.73 -7.82
C LYS A 124 -9.02 -2.85 -6.33
N ALA A 125 -10.03 -3.64 -5.95
CA ALA A 125 -10.40 -3.83 -4.56
C ALA A 125 -9.27 -4.48 -3.75
N VAL A 126 -8.63 -5.51 -4.32
CA VAL A 126 -7.47 -6.17 -3.71
C VAL A 126 -6.33 -5.17 -3.54
N GLU A 127 -5.92 -4.47 -4.60
CA GLU A 127 -4.83 -3.49 -4.53
C GLU A 127 -5.06 -2.42 -3.44
N ILE A 128 -6.25 -1.84 -3.39
CA ILE A 128 -6.61 -0.81 -2.40
C ILE A 128 -6.52 -1.37 -0.98
N LEU A 129 -7.10 -2.55 -0.74
CA LEU A 129 -7.13 -3.12 0.60
C LEU A 129 -5.75 -3.63 1.03
N THR A 130 -4.94 -4.12 0.10
CA THR A 130 -3.57 -4.55 0.35
C THR A 130 -2.70 -3.36 0.76
N ASN A 131 -2.81 -2.24 0.04
CA ASN A 131 -2.11 -1.00 0.40
C ASN A 131 -2.57 -0.50 1.77
N TYR A 132 -3.88 -0.50 2.03
CA TYR A 132 -4.40 -0.15 3.34
C TYR A 132 -3.83 -1.02 4.48
N GLY A 133 -3.74 -2.33 4.26
CA GLY A 133 -3.16 -3.27 5.22
C GLY A 133 -1.68 -3.01 5.50
N PHE A 134 -0.91 -2.63 4.48
CA PHE A 134 0.51 -2.29 4.64
C PHE A 134 0.72 -0.92 5.30
N ASP A 135 -0.04 0.08 4.91
CA ASP A 135 0.18 1.47 5.34
C ASP A 135 -0.40 1.73 6.73
N PHE A 136 -1.58 1.19 7.04
CA PHE A 136 -2.32 1.53 8.25
C PHE A 136 -2.44 0.40 9.27
N LEU A 137 -2.34 -0.87 8.85
CA LEU A 137 -2.50 -2.02 9.76
C LEU A 137 -1.17 -2.70 10.13
N ASN A 138 -0.05 -2.16 9.64
CA ASN A 138 1.29 -2.68 9.91
C ASN A 138 1.50 -4.15 9.48
N TYR A 139 0.75 -4.61 8.46
CA TYR A 139 1.06 -5.89 7.86
C TYR A 139 2.36 -5.81 7.08
N LYS A 140 3.15 -6.87 7.17
CA LYS A 140 4.35 -7.12 6.36
C LYS A 140 4.06 -8.06 5.20
N ILE A 141 3.08 -8.94 5.35
CA ILE A 141 2.68 -9.92 4.33
C ILE A 141 1.16 -9.98 4.29
N ILE A 142 0.59 -9.87 3.09
CA ILE A 142 -0.81 -10.21 2.85
C ILE A 142 -0.85 -11.38 1.88
N TYR A 143 -1.64 -12.40 2.19
CA TYR A 143 -1.78 -13.60 1.36
C TYR A 143 -3.25 -13.89 1.04
N GLY A 144 -3.51 -14.72 0.05
CA GLY A 144 -4.82 -15.24 -0.27
C GLY A 144 -4.70 -16.72 -0.69
N ASP A 145 -5.60 -17.54 -0.16
CA ASP A 145 -5.61 -18.98 -0.43
C ASP A 145 -6.73 -19.32 -1.42
N ILE A 146 -6.35 -19.90 -2.55
CA ILE A 146 -7.24 -20.15 -3.69
C ILE A 146 -7.43 -21.66 -3.87
N ALA A 147 -8.68 -22.11 -3.97
CA ALA A 147 -9.00 -23.48 -4.32
C ALA A 147 -8.44 -23.86 -5.70
N GLU A 148 -7.86 -25.06 -5.82
CA GLU A 148 -7.35 -25.55 -7.10
C GLU A 148 -8.43 -25.50 -8.18
N GLY A 149 -8.10 -24.97 -9.37
CA GLY A 149 -9.05 -24.79 -10.48
C GLY A 149 -9.81 -23.46 -10.48
N ASN A 150 -9.74 -22.64 -9.42
CA ASN A 150 -10.32 -21.28 -9.42
C ASN A 150 -9.41 -20.27 -10.14
N ILE A 151 -9.33 -20.41 -11.47
CA ILE A 151 -8.51 -19.59 -12.37
C ILE A 151 -8.88 -18.09 -12.28
N SER A 152 -10.14 -17.78 -11.95
CA SER A 152 -10.60 -16.38 -11.85
C SER A 152 -9.96 -15.67 -10.66
N SER A 153 -9.97 -16.27 -9.46
CA SER A 153 -9.30 -15.69 -8.29
C SER A 153 -7.79 -15.66 -8.47
N GLU A 154 -7.20 -16.69 -9.11
CA GLU A 154 -5.76 -16.71 -9.40
C GLU A 154 -5.36 -15.49 -10.23
N LYS A 155 -6.07 -15.24 -11.34
CA LYS A 155 -5.82 -14.07 -12.20
C LYS A 155 -5.99 -12.75 -11.46
N VAL A 156 -6.87 -12.67 -10.47
CA VAL A 156 -7.02 -11.46 -9.65
C VAL A 156 -5.76 -11.22 -8.81
N LEU A 157 -5.30 -12.23 -8.07
CA LEU A 157 -4.13 -12.07 -7.21
C LEU A 157 -2.86 -11.80 -8.02
N LEU A 158 -2.65 -12.52 -9.13
CA LEU A 158 -1.51 -12.28 -10.03
C LEU A 158 -1.53 -10.86 -10.60
N LYS A 159 -2.68 -10.37 -11.05
CA LYS A 159 -2.80 -8.98 -11.56
C LYS A 159 -2.59 -7.93 -10.47
N ALA A 160 -2.99 -8.22 -9.24
CA ALA A 160 -2.74 -7.38 -8.08
C ALA A 160 -1.28 -7.49 -7.56
N GLY A 161 -0.39 -8.20 -8.27
CA GLY A 161 1.03 -8.31 -7.96
C GLY A 161 1.37 -9.31 -6.85
N TYR A 162 0.50 -10.28 -6.56
CA TYR A 162 0.81 -11.38 -5.67
C TYR A 162 1.58 -12.48 -6.42
N GLN A 163 2.37 -13.25 -5.70
CA GLN A 163 3.15 -14.38 -6.24
C GLN A 163 2.71 -15.68 -5.56
N GLU A 164 2.73 -16.79 -6.29
CA GLU A 164 2.53 -18.11 -5.70
C GLU A 164 3.65 -18.40 -4.70
N THR A 165 3.30 -18.81 -3.49
CA THR A 165 4.26 -19.01 -2.38
C THR A 165 4.14 -20.39 -1.71
N GLY A 166 3.17 -21.20 -2.12
CA GLY A 166 3.06 -22.59 -1.67
C GLY A 166 1.63 -23.09 -1.64
N LYS A 167 1.40 -24.17 -0.88
CA LYS A 167 0.07 -24.76 -0.66
C LYS A 167 -0.26 -24.78 0.82
N HIS A 168 -1.54 -24.56 1.15
CA HIS A 168 -2.07 -24.61 2.51
C HIS A 168 -3.48 -25.19 2.50
N ASP A 169 -3.74 -26.23 3.29
CA ASP A 169 -5.04 -26.90 3.40
C ASP A 169 -5.70 -27.24 2.05
N GLY A 170 -4.89 -27.77 1.10
CA GLY A 170 -5.36 -28.13 -0.24
C GLY A 170 -5.65 -26.94 -1.18
N LYS A 171 -5.34 -25.71 -0.76
CA LYS A 171 -5.41 -24.49 -1.57
C LYS A 171 -4.01 -24.03 -1.98
N ILE A 172 -3.93 -23.28 -3.07
CA ILE A 172 -2.71 -22.61 -3.52
C ILE A 172 -2.65 -21.23 -2.87
N ARG A 173 -1.55 -20.94 -2.17
CA ARG A 173 -1.32 -19.67 -1.48
C ARG A 173 -0.55 -18.71 -2.36
N TYR A 174 -1.11 -17.53 -2.55
CA TYR A 174 -0.43 -16.40 -3.17
C TYR A 174 -0.17 -15.34 -2.11
N SER A 175 1.05 -14.80 -2.06
CA SER A 175 1.43 -13.79 -1.07
C SER A 175 2.01 -12.56 -1.75
N LYS A 176 1.86 -11.42 -1.08
CA LYS A 176 2.51 -10.16 -1.40
C LYS A 176 3.17 -9.63 -0.15
N ASN A 177 4.45 -9.28 -0.24
CA ASN A 177 5.19 -8.66 0.85
C ASN A 177 5.09 -7.14 0.75
N LYS A 178 5.09 -6.42 1.88
CA LYS A 178 5.11 -4.95 1.91
C LYS A 178 6.33 -4.40 1.17
N GLU A 179 7.49 -5.05 1.32
CA GLU A 179 8.73 -4.75 0.62
C GLU A 179 8.63 -4.94 -0.90
N GLN A 180 7.71 -5.82 -1.36
CA GLN A 180 7.41 -6.07 -2.77
C GLN A 180 6.15 -5.33 -3.27
N ASN A 181 5.40 -4.68 -2.38
CA ASN A 181 4.19 -3.92 -2.69
C ASN A 181 4.42 -2.43 -2.49
N ILE A 182 5.40 -1.93 -3.21
CA ILE A 182 5.40 -0.53 -3.58
C ILE A 182 4.91 -0.58 -5.02
N SER A 183 3.59 -0.44 -5.19
CA SER A 183 3.01 -0.25 -6.51
C SER A 183 3.80 0.88 -7.17
N GLN A 184 4.42 0.59 -8.31
CA GLN A 184 5.07 1.62 -9.13
C GLN A 184 4.13 2.82 -9.21
N LEU A 185 4.65 3.98 -8.84
CA LEU A 185 3.84 5.18 -8.75
C LEU A 185 3.41 5.58 -10.15
N ASN A 186 2.11 5.89 -10.32
CA ASN A 186 1.59 6.47 -11.56
C ASN A 186 1.37 7.99 -11.44
N THR A 187 1.47 8.53 -10.23
CA THR A 187 1.38 9.96 -9.94
C THR A 187 2.30 10.32 -8.78
N PHE A 188 2.80 11.55 -8.76
CA PHE A 188 3.64 12.08 -7.70
C PHE A 188 3.18 13.50 -7.31
N ASP A 189 3.03 13.78 -6.01
CA ASP A 189 2.73 15.12 -5.50
C ASP A 189 4.02 15.93 -5.33
N PHE A 190 4.16 16.97 -6.13
CA PHE A 190 5.31 17.85 -6.11
C PHE A 190 4.91 19.29 -6.42
N GLU A 191 5.49 20.24 -5.65
CA GLU A 191 5.19 21.68 -5.76
C GLU A 191 3.69 22.01 -5.72
N SER A 192 2.94 21.35 -4.83
CA SER A 192 1.49 21.51 -4.66
C SER A 192 0.66 21.05 -5.87
N SER A 193 1.21 20.14 -6.68
CA SER A 193 0.52 19.57 -7.83
C SER A 193 0.75 18.06 -7.90
N ILE A 194 -0.33 17.31 -8.08
CA ILE A 194 -0.26 15.88 -8.39
C ILE A 194 0.01 15.75 -9.89
N GLN A 195 1.18 15.23 -10.24
CA GLN A 195 1.63 15.07 -11.62
C GLN A 195 1.67 13.59 -12.01
N PRO A 196 1.22 13.22 -13.22
CA PRO A 196 1.39 11.86 -13.74
C PRO A 196 2.87 11.53 -13.96
N ILE A 197 3.26 10.30 -13.61
CA ILE A 197 4.62 9.79 -13.78
C ILE A 197 4.62 8.38 -14.34
N SER A 198 5.67 8.04 -15.08
CA SER A 198 5.88 6.73 -15.70
C SER A 198 7.14 6.07 -15.16
N PHE A 199 7.03 4.82 -14.71
CA PHE A 199 8.17 4.03 -14.27
C PHE A 199 9.13 3.75 -15.44
N VAL A 200 10.43 3.88 -15.18
CA VAL A 200 11.51 3.61 -16.13
C VAL A 200 12.21 2.31 -15.75
N GLU A 201 12.85 2.29 -14.58
CA GLU A 201 13.63 1.14 -14.12
C GLU A 201 13.86 1.16 -12.60
N THR A 202 14.36 0.05 -12.06
CA THR A 202 14.87 -0.03 -10.69
C THR A 202 16.37 -0.26 -10.74
N THR A 203 17.13 0.62 -10.08
CA THR A 203 18.59 0.54 -10.00
C THR A 203 19.02 0.17 -8.59
N LYS A 204 19.98 -0.75 -8.46
CA LYS A 204 20.67 -1.02 -7.20
C LYS A 204 21.78 0.01 -7.00
N VAL A 205 21.57 0.96 -6.09
CA VAL A 205 22.46 2.10 -5.86
C VAL A 205 23.64 1.70 -4.97
N ALA A 206 23.36 0.95 -3.91
CA ALA A 206 24.35 0.43 -2.97
C ALA A 206 23.81 -0.82 -2.26
N THR A 207 24.61 -1.43 -1.38
CA THR A 207 24.11 -2.51 -0.51
C THR A 207 22.98 -1.95 0.38
N GLY A 208 21.82 -2.61 0.34
CA GLY A 208 20.62 -2.19 1.08
C GLY A 208 19.98 -0.90 0.56
N VAL A 209 20.32 -0.45 -0.66
CA VAL A 209 19.74 0.75 -1.27
C VAL A 209 19.35 0.51 -2.73
N GLU A 210 18.08 0.75 -3.03
CA GLU A 210 17.52 0.70 -4.37
C GLU A 210 16.86 2.03 -4.73
N CYS A 211 16.81 2.37 -6.02
CA CYS A 211 16.14 3.54 -6.53
C CYS A 211 15.25 3.16 -7.72
N ASP A 212 13.96 3.45 -7.63
CA ASP A 212 13.08 3.41 -8.79
C ASP A 212 13.14 4.76 -9.50
N VAL A 213 13.39 4.73 -10.80
CA VAL A 213 13.46 5.91 -11.66
C VAL A 213 12.13 6.08 -12.39
N TYR A 214 11.63 7.31 -12.41
CA TYR A 214 10.40 7.70 -13.08
C TYR A 214 10.61 8.96 -13.92
N THR A 215 9.86 9.08 -15.02
CA THR A 215 9.70 10.33 -15.77
C THR A 215 8.40 11.02 -15.39
N PHE A 216 8.33 12.35 -15.55
CA PHE A 216 7.07 13.10 -15.45
C PHE A 216 6.40 13.15 -16.83
N ASP A 217 5.15 12.68 -16.92
CA ASP A 217 4.46 12.60 -18.20
C ASP A 217 4.22 14.01 -18.76
N GLY A 218 4.80 14.29 -19.94
CA GLY A 218 4.70 15.60 -20.59
C GLY A 218 5.64 16.68 -20.04
N ASP A 219 6.54 16.35 -19.09
CA ASP A 219 7.56 17.27 -18.60
C ASP A 219 8.95 16.61 -18.59
N ASN A 220 9.72 16.91 -19.63
CA ASN A 220 11.07 16.39 -19.80
C ASN A 220 12.14 17.24 -19.09
N SER A 221 11.76 18.25 -18.31
CA SER A 221 12.71 19.11 -17.59
C SER A 221 13.21 18.49 -16.28
N LYS A 222 12.63 17.35 -15.86
CA LYS A 222 12.96 16.68 -14.61
C LYS A 222 12.62 15.19 -14.63
N ASP A 223 13.24 14.44 -13.72
CA ASP A 223 12.90 13.06 -13.39
C ASP A 223 12.74 12.89 -11.87
N LEU A 224 12.31 11.71 -11.46
CA LEU A 224 12.09 11.35 -10.06
C LEU A 224 12.80 10.03 -9.76
N GLY A 225 13.67 10.03 -8.76
CA GLY A 225 14.19 8.83 -8.11
C GLY A 225 13.46 8.59 -6.79
N VAL A 226 12.80 7.44 -6.62
CA VAL A 226 12.25 7.01 -5.32
C VAL A 226 13.21 6.02 -4.69
N ILE A 227 13.86 6.44 -3.61
CA ILE A 227 14.99 5.75 -2.99
C ILE A 227 14.50 4.97 -1.78
N ARG A 228 14.76 3.66 -1.77
CA ARG A 228 14.48 2.75 -0.65
C ARG A 228 15.77 2.37 0.04
N ILE A 229 15.78 2.51 1.36
CA ILE A 229 16.94 2.26 2.21
C ILE A 229 16.52 1.25 3.28
N GLU A 230 17.17 0.09 3.27
CA GLU A 230 16.99 -0.95 4.29
C GLU A 230 17.45 -0.46 5.68
N PRO A 231 16.89 -1.01 6.77
CA PRO A 231 17.29 -0.63 8.13
C PRO A 231 18.80 -0.69 8.36
N GLY A 232 19.37 0.40 8.88
CA GLY A 232 20.80 0.52 9.17
C GLY A 232 21.70 0.79 7.94
N PHE A 233 21.15 0.81 6.74
CA PHE A 233 21.88 1.19 5.51
C PHE A 233 21.73 2.68 5.21
N LYS A 234 22.48 3.13 4.19
CA LYS A 234 22.59 4.53 3.77
C LYS A 234 22.92 4.63 2.30
N THR A 235 22.49 5.72 1.67
CA THR A 235 22.89 6.04 0.31
C THR A 235 24.40 6.29 0.25
N PRO A 236 25.04 6.19 -0.93
CA PRO A 236 26.38 6.73 -1.11
C PRO A 236 26.45 8.20 -0.64
N LEU A 237 27.59 8.60 -0.10
CA LEU A 237 27.85 10.02 0.15
C LEU A 237 28.12 10.67 -1.20
N GLN A 238 27.24 11.58 -1.63
CA GLN A 238 27.29 12.15 -2.97
C GLN A 238 27.51 13.65 -2.92
N ARG A 239 28.34 14.16 -3.82
CA ARG A 239 28.47 15.60 -4.07
C ARG A 239 27.79 15.98 -5.38
N VAL A 240 27.00 17.05 -5.36
CA VAL A 240 26.38 17.61 -6.57
C VAL A 240 27.43 18.35 -7.40
N LEU A 241 27.67 17.91 -8.64
CA LEU A 241 28.64 18.54 -9.55
C LEU A 241 27.99 19.43 -10.61
N LYS A 242 26.81 19.04 -11.10
CA LYS A 242 26.09 19.75 -12.17
C LYS A 242 24.58 19.61 -11.99
N GLY A 243 23.83 20.36 -12.81
CA GLY A 243 22.38 20.43 -12.78
C GLY A 243 21.89 21.80 -12.35
N ASN A 244 20.64 22.12 -12.67
CA ASN A 244 20.02 23.38 -12.28
C ASN A 244 19.53 23.31 -10.83
N ARG A 245 18.98 22.17 -10.43
CA ARG A 245 18.36 21.96 -9.12
C ARG A 245 18.37 20.48 -8.76
N THR A 246 18.78 20.13 -7.54
CA THR A 246 18.53 18.82 -6.92
C THR A 246 17.62 19.06 -5.73
N ILE A 247 16.54 18.30 -5.63
CA ILE A 247 15.62 18.32 -4.49
C ILE A 247 15.62 16.95 -3.84
N GLU A 248 15.83 16.95 -2.53
CA GLU A 248 15.68 15.80 -1.66
C GLU A 248 14.36 15.90 -0.90
N GLY A 249 13.69 14.77 -0.71
CA GLY A 249 12.43 14.74 0.04
C GLY A 249 12.16 13.42 0.73
N TYR A 250 11.18 13.45 1.63
CA TYR A 250 10.82 12.31 2.47
C TYR A 250 9.48 11.73 2.06
N VAL A 251 9.42 10.40 1.93
CA VAL A 251 8.19 9.64 1.64
C VAL A 251 7.68 8.94 2.90
N SER A 252 8.48 8.08 3.53
CA SER A 252 8.03 7.28 4.70
C SER A 252 9.19 6.65 5.47
N GLY A 253 8.91 6.08 6.64
CA GLY A 253 9.92 5.41 7.46
C GLY A 253 10.64 6.35 8.43
N LYS A 254 11.82 5.93 8.91
CA LYS A 254 12.61 6.70 9.88
C LYS A 254 14.07 6.76 9.50
N GLY A 255 14.68 7.91 9.71
CA GLY A 255 16.09 8.11 9.45
C GLY A 255 16.45 9.59 9.40
N ARG A 256 17.47 9.91 8.62
CA ARG A 256 17.95 11.28 8.48
C ARG A 256 18.57 11.58 7.12
N LEU A 257 18.41 12.82 6.68
CA LEU A 257 19.22 13.45 5.63
C LEU A 257 20.32 14.28 6.29
N VAL A 258 21.54 14.15 5.79
CA VAL A 258 22.65 15.04 6.14
C VAL A 258 23.10 15.76 4.88
N ILE A 259 23.12 17.09 4.92
CA ILE A 259 23.70 17.95 3.87
C ILE A 259 24.94 18.64 4.45
N ALA A 260 26.08 18.50 3.78
CA ALA A 260 27.32 19.16 4.16
C ALA A 260 27.70 20.21 3.11
N LYS A 261 27.85 21.46 3.54
CA LYS A 261 28.20 22.58 2.69
C LYS A 261 29.71 22.63 2.40
N PRO A 262 30.14 23.32 1.32
CA PRO A 262 31.56 23.48 1.00
C PRO A 262 32.39 24.14 2.11
N ASP A 263 31.77 24.96 2.96
CA ASP A 263 32.42 25.61 4.10
C ASP A 263 32.60 24.70 5.33
N GLY A 264 32.16 23.43 5.24
CA GLY A 264 32.25 22.43 6.30
C GLY A 264 31.05 22.40 7.26
N THR A 265 30.09 23.32 7.13
CA THR A 265 28.85 23.28 7.93
C THR A 265 27.96 22.11 7.52
N GLN A 266 27.16 21.59 8.46
CA GLN A 266 26.25 20.48 8.21
C GLN A 266 24.84 20.82 8.66
N GLU A 267 23.87 20.50 7.81
CA GLU A 267 22.45 20.48 8.10
C GLU A 267 22.00 19.03 8.28
N LYS A 268 21.25 18.76 9.34
CA LYS A 268 20.77 17.41 9.68
C LYS A 268 19.27 17.47 9.84
N HIS A 269 18.58 16.67 9.05
CA HIS A 269 17.13 16.59 9.06
C HIS A 269 16.71 15.18 9.45
N SER A 270 16.29 15.00 10.69
CA SER A 270 15.71 13.74 11.15
C SER A 270 14.25 13.65 10.71
N VAL A 271 13.84 12.48 10.24
CA VAL A 271 12.49 12.20 9.75
C VAL A 271 11.96 10.91 10.39
N ASP A 272 10.66 10.89 10.61
CA ASP A 272 9.90 9.77 11.16
C ASP A 272 8.46 9.78 10.63
N ASN A 273 7.66 8.82 11.06
CA ASN A 273 6.26 8.70 10.63
C ASN A 273 5.36 9.90 11.03
N ASN A 274 5.82 10.80 11.90
CA ASN A 274 5.11 12.01 12.31
C ASN A 274 5.60 13.26 11.56
N THR A 275 6.61 13.11 10.69
CA THR A 275 7.16 14.23 9.93
C THR A 275 6.10 14.82 9.00
N GLN A 276 5.88 16.13 9.14
CA GLN A 276 4.93 16.87 8.32
C GLN A 276 5.37 16.85 6.84
N LYS A 277 4.41 16.61 5.95
CA LYS A 277 4.63 16.57 4.50
C LYS A 277 3.97 17.78 3.83
N PRO A 278 4.55 18.32 2.74
CA PRO A 278 5.78 17.85 2.10
C PRO A 278 7.03 18.26 2.90
N PHE A 279 7.97 17.32 3.03
CA PHE A 279 9.33 17.62 3.47
C PHE A 279 10.22 17.64 2.23
N VAL A 280 10.80 18.80 1.95
CA VAL A 280 11.66 19.05 0.79
C VAL A 280 12.87 19.88 1.21
N VAL A 281 14.04 19.52 0.69
CA VAL A 281 15.29 20.25 0.88
C VAL A 281 16.00 20.38 -0.46
N ALA A 282 16.42 21.59 -0.81
CA ALA A 282 17.22 21.82 -2.00
C ALA A 282 18.70 21.58 -1.69
N VAL A 283 19.40 20.86 -2.57
CA VAL A 283 20.84 20.64 -2.47
C VAL A 283 21.55 21.39 -3.60
N ALA A 284 22.44 22.28 -3.24
CA ALA A 284 23.19 23.12 -4.18
C ALA A 284 24.42 22.42 -4.75
N ILE A 285 24.88 22.88 -5.92
CA ILE A 285 26.16 22.45 -6.50
C ILE A 285 27.29 22.65 -5.47
N GLY A 286 28.11 21.62 -5.30
CA GLY A 286 29.24 21.58 -4.37
C GLY A 286 28.89 21.02 -2.99
N GLU A 287 27.61 21.05 -2.59
CA GLU A 287 27.14 20.41 -1.36
C GLU A 287 27.19 18.89 -1.48
N LYS A 288 27.33 18.24 -0.33
CA LYS A 288 27.28 16.78 -0.20
C LYS A 288 25.99 16.38 0.48
N MET A 289 25.38 15.29 0.07
CA MET A 289 24.16 14.74 0.67
C MET A 289 24.30 13.25 0.96
N GLN A 290 23.62 12.79 2.01
CA GLN A 290 23.47 11.37 2.33
C GLN A 290 22.21 11.12 3.14
N TRP A 291 21.39 10.18 2.69
CA TRP A 291 20.30 9.62 3.47
C TRP A 291 20.75 8.38 4.23
N GLN A 292 20.25 8.23 5.45
CA GLN A 292 20.50 7.07 6.29
C GLN A 292 19.21 6.62 6.98
N ALA A 293 18.89 5.33 6.87
CA ALA A 293 17.81 4.71 7.62
C ALA A 293 18.23 4.41 9.06
N ASP A 294 17.27 4.46 9.99
CA ASP A 294 17.49 3.98 11.35
C ASP A 294 17.73 2.46 11.39
N LYS A 295 18.38 1.97 12.44
CA LYS A 295 18.77 0.54 12.53
C LYS A 295 17.58 -0.42 12.58
N ASP A 296 16.43 0.03 13.05
CA ASP A 296 15.21 -0.75 13.30
C ASP A 296 14.06 -0.38 12.36
N SER A 297 14.28 0.54 11.41
CA SER A 297 13.25 1.02 10.51
C SER A 297 13.82 1.30 9.12
N PRO A 298 13.13 0.89 8.04
CA PRO A 298 13.50 1.35 6.71
C PRO A 298 13.21 2.84 6.56
N LEU A 299 13.75 3.41 5.48
CA LEU A 299 13.50 4.77 5.05
C LEU A 299 13.20 4.80 3.55
N VAL A 300 12.18 5.56 3.15
CA VAL A 300 11.90 5.88 1.75
C VAL A 300 12.01 7.39 1.58
N ALA A 301 12.92 7.79 0.71
CA ALA A 301 13.16 9.16 0.30
C ALA A 301 12.89 9.31 -1.20
N TYR A 302 12.91 10.54 -1.69
CA TYR A 302 12.90 10.80 -3.12
C TYR A 302 13.87 11.90 -3.50
N GLU A 303 14.36 11.82 -4.72
CA GLU A 303 15.22 12.82 -5.35
C GLU A 303 14.56 13.28 -6.65
N ILE A 304 14.53 14.59 -6.90
CA ILE A 304 14.13 15.15 -8.20
C ILE A 304 15.29 15.95 -8.77
N CYS A 305 15.72 15.57 -9.96
CA CYS A 305 16.77 16.28 -10.69
C CYS A 305 16.18 17.20 -11.76
N PHE A 306 16.71 18.43 -11.82
CA PHE A 306 16.54 19.36 -12.93
C PHE A 306 17.91 19.66 -13.54
N PRO A 307 18.14 19.47 -14.85
CA PRO A 307 17.42 18.55 -15.75
C PRO A 307 17.43 17.10 -15.22
N PRO A 308 16.78 16.12 -15.89
CA PRO A 308 16.86 14.70 -15.52
C PRO A 308 18.28 14.22 -15.23
N TYR A 309 18.42 13.19 -14.41
CA TYR A 309 19.69 12.60 -14.05
C TYR A 309 20.50 12.20 -15.30
N GLU A 310 21.79 12.49 -15.24
CA GLU A 310 22.78 12.07 -16.23
C GLU A 310 24.08 11.69 -15.53
N ASP A 311 24.84 10.79 -16.13
CA ASP A 311 26.15 10.40 -15.63
C ASP A 311 27.06 11.62 -15.39
N GLY A 312 27.77 11.58 -14.27
CA GLY A 312 28.60 12.67 -13.79
C GLY A 312 27.83 13.80 -13.11
N ARG A 313 26.51 13.68 -12.87
CA ARG A 313 25.78 14.64 -12.02
C ARG A 313 26.30 14.63 -10.59
N TYR A 314 26.61 13.43 -10.08
CA TYR A 314 27.12 13.22 -8.73
C TYR A 314 28.51 12.61 -8.73
N GLU A 315 29.31 13.03 -7.76
CA GLU A 315 30.55 12.36 -7.37
C GLU A 315 30.26 11.49 -6.14
N ASN A 316 30.46 10.18 -6.24
CA ASN A 316 30.43 9.29 -5.08
C ASN A 316 31.74 9.44 -4.29
N LEU A 317 31.63 9.80 -3.02
CA LEU A 317 32.75 10.01 -2.11
C LEU A 317 32.95 8.79 -1.20
N GLN A 318 34.21 8.56 -0.81
CA GLN A 318 34.51 7.66 0.30
C GLN A 318 34.17 8.34 1.62
N GLU A 319 33.67 7.55 2.56
CA GLU A 319 33.30 7.99 3.90
C GLU A 319 34.49 8.11 4.85
#